data_AF-A0A953H649-F1
#
_entry.id   AF-A0A953H649-F1
#
_cell.length_a   1.000
_cell.length_b   1.000
_cell.length_c   1.000
_cell.angle_alpha   90.00
_cell.angle_beta   90.00
_cell.angle_gamma   90.00
#
_symmetry.space_group_name_H-M   'P 1'
#
loop_
_entity.id
_entity.type
_entity.pdbx_description
1 polymer ?
#
loop_
_entity_poly.entity_id
_entity_poly.type
_entity_poly.pdbx_seq_one_letter_code
_entity_poly.pdbx_strand_id
1 'polypeptide(L)'
;MFPERLEIGEMEIWLKLGSCLVLAVGFGLVFMLVTRKRGMGLIQEWARLNQFTILSIRQPFFVPFWRAGRGYHLFRVAVQDRAGVERHCWIRCKELSLGPDSVEVTWDEAPLP
;
A
#
# COMPACT_ATOMS: atom_id res chain seq x y z
N MET A 1 38.60 33.81 23.27
CA MET A 1 38.17 34.12 21.89
C MET A 1 38.08 32.82 21.09
N PHE A 2 37.06 32.00 21.38
CA PHE A 2 36.80 30.69 20.76
C PHE A 2 35.30 30.30 20.61
N PRO A 3 34.26 31.11 20.97
CA PRO A 3 32.88 30.63 20.91
C PRO A 3 32.30 30.56 19.48
N GLU A 4 32.69 31.46 18.58
CA GLU A 4 32.09 31.59 17.25
C GLU A 4 32.28 30.35 16.36
N ARG A 5 33.35 29.57 16.58
CA ARG A 5 33.66 28.39 15.74
C ARG A 5 32.84 27.15 16.14
N LEU A 6 32.37 27.08 17.39
CA LEU A 6 31.49 26.02 17.88
C LEU A 6 30.04 26.24 17.42
N GLU A 7 29.56 27.48 17.45
CA GLU A 7 28.18 27.82 17.02
C GLU A 7 27.96 27.54 15.52
N ILE A 8 28.94 27.82 14.66
CA ILE A 8 28.85 27.51 13.22
C ILE A 8 28.76 26.00 12.98
N GLY A 9 29.53 25.19 13.72
CA GLY A 9 29.51 23.73 13.61
C GLY A 9 28.18 23.11 14.06
N GLU A 10 27.59 23.61 15.14
CA GLU A 10 26.28 23.14 15.60
C GLU A 10 25.16 23.50 14.61
N MET A 11 25.16 24.72 14.08
CA MET A 11 24.16 25.13 13.07
C MET A 11 24.23 24.27 11.80
N GLU A 12 25.42 23.89 11.35
CA GLU A 12 25.59 23.00 10.19
C GLU A 12 25.05 21.59 10.46
N ILE A 13 25.23 21.08 11.68
CA ILE A 13 24.71 19.77 12.11
C ILE A 13 23.18 19.80 12.16
N TRP A 14 22.58 20.81 12.78
CA TRP A 14 21.13 20.96 12.85
C TRP A 14 20.49 21.13 11.46
N LEU A 15 21.15 21.85 10.55
CA LEU A 15 20.71 21.98 9.15
C LEU A 15 20.72 20.62 8.43
N LYS A 16 21.78 19.83 8.57
CA LYS A 16 21.89 18.48 7.98
C LYS A 16 20.87 17.51 8.57
N LEU A 17 20.66 17.53 9.88
CA LEU A 17 19.65 16.70 10.55
C LEU A 17 18.23 17.09 10.13
N GLY A 18 17.91 18.38 10.11
CA GLY A 18 16.61 18.88 9.69
C GLY A 18 16.29 18.54 8.24
N SER A 19 17.24 18.75 7.33
CA SER A 19 17.09 18.38 5.91
C SER A 19 16.95 16.88 5.70
N CYS A 20 17.76 16.06 6.37
CA CYS A 20 17.62 14.59 6.34
C CYS A 20 16.24 14.15 6.83
N LEU A 21 15.73 14.74 7.91
CA LEU A 21 14.41 14.42 8.44
C LEU A 21 13.31 14.78 7.43
N VAL A 22 13.37 15.98 6.84
CA VAL A 22 12.39 16.41 5.83
C VAL A 22 12.42 15.50 4.61
N LEU A 23 13.61 15.10 4.14
CA LEU A 23 13.75 14.17 3.02
C LEU A 23 13.21 12.77 3.36
N ALA A 24 13.50 12.25 4.55
CA ALA A 24 13.00 10.95 4.98
C ALA A 24 11.47 10.93 5.09
N VAL A 25 10.88 11.98 5.68
CA VAL A 25 9.42 12.13 5.77
C VAL A 25 8.80 12.29 4.38
N GLY A 26 9.38 13.15 3.54
CA GLY A 26 8.92 13.34 2.16
C GLY A 26 8.97 12.05 1.34
N PHE A 27 10.07 11.30 1.43
CA PHE A 27 10.22 10.01 0.78
C PHE A 27 9.18 9.00 1.29
N GLY A 28 8.97 8.92 2.60
CA GLY A 28 7.95 8.04 3.20
C GLY A 28 6.54 8.35 2.72
N LEU A 29 6.17 9.64 2.62
CA LEU A 29 4.87 10.05 2.11
C LEU A 29 4.69 9.70 0.64
N VAL A 30 5.69 9.99 -0.21
CA VAL A 30 5.66 9.64 -1.63
C VAL A 30 5.56 8.13 -1.81
N PHE A 31 6.37 7.37 -1.07
CA PHE A 31 6.37 5.90 -1.10
C PHE A 31 4.98 5.34 -0.73
N MET A 32 4.36 5.86 0.33
CA MET A 32 3.01 5.46 0.75
C MET A 32 1.94 5.79 -0.29
N LEU A 33 2.04 6.94 -0.96
CA LEU A 33 1.09 7.33 -2.01
C LEU A 33 1.24 6.47 -3.27
N VAL A 34 2.48 6.19 -3.68
CA VAL A 34 2.77 5.38 -4.87
C VAL A 34 2.34 3.93 -4.67
N THR A 35 2.68 3.33 -3.53
CA THR A 35 2.27 1.94 -3.18
C THR A 35 0.76 1.80 -3.16
N ARG A 36 0.05 2.76 -2.54
CA ARG A 36 -1.42 2.77 -2.51
C ARG A 36 -2.04 2.89 -3.91
N LYS A 37 -1.54 3.80 -4.75
CA LYS A 37 -2.03 3.97 -6.14
C LYS A 37 -1.78 2.71 -6.98
N ARG A 38 -0.61 2.09 -6.85
CA ARG A 38 -0.30 0.84 -7.56
C ARG A 38 -1.24 -0.28 -7.16
N GLY A 39 -1.48 -0.47 -5.86
CA GLY A 39 -2.41 -1.49 -5.35
C GLY A 39 -3.83 -1.31 -5.91
N MET A 40 -4.35 -0.07 -5.92
CA MET A 40 -5.66 0.23 -6.50
C MET A 40 -5.71 -0.04 -8.01
N GLY A 41 -4.66 0.33 -8.75
CA GLY A 41 -4.56 0.06 -10.19
C GLY A 41 -4.60 -1.43 -10.50
N LEU A 42 -3.90 -2.25 -9.72
CA LEU A 42 -3.90 -3.72 -9.88
C LEU A 42 -5.29 -4.33 -9.61
N ILE A 43 -5.99 -3.87 -8.58
CA ILE A 43 -7.35 -4.33 -8.28
C ILE A 43 -8.31 -3.95 -9.40
N GLN A 44 -8.18 -2.73 -9.93
CA GLN A 44 -9.02 -2.26 -11.01
C GLN A 44 -8.78 -3.04 -12.31
N GLU A 45 -7.52 -3.33 -12.63
CA GLU A 45 -7.17 -4.14 -13.78
C GLU A 45 -7.65 -5.59 -13.64
N TRP A 46 -7.47 -6.18 -12.45
CA TRP A 46 -8.02 -7.50 -12.14
C TRP A 46 -9.54 -7.55 -12.32
N ALA A 47 -10.28 -6.56 -11.80
CA ALA A 47 -11.73 -6.50 -11.95
C ALA A 47 -12.15 -6.35 -13.42
N ARG A 48 -11.43 -5.51 -14.19
CA ARG A 48 -11.66 -5.30 -15.62
C ARG A 48 -11.47 -6.60 -16.42
N LEU A 49 -10.40 -7.35 -16.14
CA LEU A 49 -10.12 -8.63 -16.80
C LEU A 49 -11.18 -9.69 -16.50
N ASN A 50 -11.71 -9.70 -15.28
CA ASN A 50 -12.74 -10.65 -14.84
C ASN A 50 -14.17 -10.15 -15.04
N GLN A 51 -14.35 -8.99 -15.68
CA GLN A 51 -15.66 -8.38 -15.97
C GLN A 51 -16.50 -8.10 -14.71
N PHE A 52 -15.84 -7.86 -13.58
CA PHE A 52 -16.46 -7.49 -12.32
C PHE A 52 -16.62 -5.97 -12.20
N THR A 53 -17.71 -5.54 -11.58
CA THR A 53 -17.91 -4.13 -11.19
C THR A 53 -17.47 -3.93 -9.75
N ILE A 54 -16.50 -3.06 -9.50
CA ILE A 54 -16.03 -2.77 -8.14
C ILE A 54 -17.08 -1.90 -7.43
N LEU A 55 -17.67 -2.42 -6.36
CA LEU A 55 -18.59 -1.68 -5.50
C LEU A 55 -17.85 -0.94 -4.38
N SER A 56 -16.85 -1.60 -3.76
CA SER A 56 -16.09 -1.01 -2.66
C SER A 56 -14.68 -1.59 -2.56
N ILE A 57 -13.70 -0.74 -2.25
CA ILE A 57 -12.34 -1.14 -1.90
C ILE A 57 -12.06 -0.61 -0.49
N ARG A 58 -11.93 -1.52 0.48
CA ARG A 58 -11.51 -1.20 1.85
C ARG A 58 -10.12 -1.76 2.11
N GLN A 59 -9.19 -0.87 2.45
CA GLN A 59 -7.90 -1.27 2.99
C GLN A 59 -8.01 -1.31 4.52
N PRO A 60 -8.01 -2.49 5.16
CA PRO A 60 -7.96 -2.56 6.61
C PRO A 60 -6.65 -1.94 7.11
N PHE A 61 -6.77 -0.96 8.01
CA PHE A 61 -5.62 -0.33 8.67
C PHE A 61 -4.87 -1.29 9.59
N PHE A 62 -5.58 -2.27 10.13
CA PHE A 62 -5.05 -3.29 11.02
C PHE A 62 -5.44 -4.67 10.48
N VAL A 63 -4.46 -5.38 9.92
CA VAL A 63 -4.58 -6.80 9.60
C VAL A 63 -3.69 -7.56 10.54
N PRO A 64 -4.18 -8.65 11.17
CA PRO A 64 -3.36 -9.45 12.05
C PRO A 64 -2.10 -9.94 11.34
N PHE A 65 -0.96 -9.91 12.03
CA PHE A 65 0.35 -10.28 11.48
C PHE A 65 0.38 -11.68 10.83
N TRP A 66 -0.50 -12.61 11.25
CA TRP A 66 -0.59 -13.93 10.63
C TRP A 66 -1.30 -13.93 9.26
N ARG A 67 -2.13 -12.93 8.95
CA ARG A 67 -2.71 -12.71 7.62
C ARG A 67 -1.93 -11.68 6.80
N ALA A 68 -1.27 -10.72 7.44
CA ALA A 68 -0.35 -9.78 6.82
C ALA A 68 1.04 -10.42 6.66
N GLY A 69 1.21 -11.26 5.63
CA GLY A 69 2.54 -11.72 5.26
C GLY A 69 3.49 -10.53 5.02
N ARG A 70 4.79 -10.69 5.33
CA ARG A 70 5.80 -9.62 5.13
C ARG A 70 5.73 -9.09 3.69
N GLY A 71 5.43 -7.80 3.52
CA GLY A 71 5.45 -7.10 2.23
C GLY A 71 4.20 -7.28 1.35
N TYR A 72 3.04 -7.61 1.94
CA TYR A 72 1.77 -7.69 1.22
C TYR A 72 0.76 -6.67 1.76
N HIS A 73 0.14 -5.91 0.87
CA HIS A 73 -1.05 -5.12 1.19
C HIS A 73 -2.30 -5.99 1.00
N LEU A 74 -3.09 -6.12 2.06
CA LEU A 74 -4.40 -6.72 1.99
C LEU A 74 -5.43 -5.64 1.67
N PHE A 75 -6.26 -5.92 0.67
CA PHE A 75 -7.44 -5.14 0.33
C PHE A 75 -8.66 -6.04 0.43
N ARG A 76 -9.69 -5.56 1.12
CA ARG A 76 -11.01 -6.16 1.09
C ARG A 76 -11.80 -5.49 -0.01
N VAL A 77 -12.23 -6.25 -1.00
CA VAL A 77 -12.92 -5.74 -2.18
C VAL A 77 -14.30 -6.37 -2.25
N ALA A 78 -15.32 -5.53 -2.43
CA ALA A 78 -16.66 -5.96 -2.78
C ALA A 78 -16.83 -5.74 -4.28
N VAL A 79 -17.13 -6.81 -5.00
CA VAL A 79 -17.34 -6.81 -6.44
C VAL A 79 -18.73 -7.32 -6.77
N GLN A 80 -19.30 -6.82 -7.87
CA GLN A 80 -20.54 -7.31 -8.44
C GLN A 80 -20.27 -8.08 -9.73
N ASP A 81 -20.81 -9.29 -9.81
CA ASP A 81 -20.82 -10.08 -11.05
C ASP A 81 -21.85 -9.54 -12.05
N ARG A 82 -21.78 -9.95 -13.32
CA ARG A 82 -22.77 -9.64 -14.37
C ARG A 82 -24.19 -10.08 -14.01
N ALA A 83 -24.31 -11.12 -13.17
CA ALA A 83 -25.58 -11.58 -12.62
C ALA A 83 -26.14 -10.65 -11.53
N GLY A 84 -25.45 -9.55 -11.19
CA GLY A 84 -25.85 -8.62 -10.14
C GLY A 84 -25.50 -9.09 -8.72
N VAL A 85 -24.86 -10.26 -8.57
CA VAL A 85 -24.50 -10.84 -7.27
C VAL A 85 -23.29 -10.12 -6.70
N GLU A 86 -23.44 -9.58 -5.50
CA GLU A 86 -22.35 -9.01 -4.71
C GLU A 86 -21.52 -10.12 -4.08
N ARG A 87 -20.20 -10.11 -4.34
CA ARG A 87 -19.23 -11.04 -3.79
C ARG A 87 -18.11 -10.28 -3.08
N HIS A 88 -17.68 -10.85 -1.97
CA HIS A 88 -16.60 -10.30 -1.15
C HIS A 88 -15.33 -11.12 -1.35
N CYS A 89 -14.21 -10.44 -1.63
CA CYS A 89 -12.91 -11.08 -1.74
C CYS A 89 -11.81 -10.31 -1.03
N TRP A 90 -10.79 -11.06 -0.63
CA TRP A 90 -9.52 -10.57 -0.13
C TRP A 90 -8.51 -10.60 -1.26
N ILE A 91 -7.96 -9.44 -1.57
CA ILE A 91 -6.92 -9.29 -2.58
C ILE A 91 -5.61 -8.95 -1.86
N ARG A 92 -4.58 -9.76 -2.10
CA ARG A 92 -3.22 -9.50 -1.60
C ARG A 92 -2.38 -9.01 -2.76
N CYS A 93 -1.89 -7.77 -2.64
CA CYS A 93 -0.95 -7.18 -3.58
C CYS A 93 0.44 -7.16 -2.94
N LYS A 94 1.45 -7.64 -3.66
CA LYS A 94 2.83 -7.64 -3.18
C LYS A 94 3.45 -6.25 -3.38
N GLU A 95 4.00 -5.67 -2.32
CA GLU A 95 4.43 -4.27 -2.25
C GLU A 95 5.73 -4.01 -3.05
N LEU A 96 6.56 -5.05 -3.25
CA LEU A 96 7.88 -4.92 -3.87
C LEU A 96 8.29 -6.18 -4.65
N SER A 97 7.48 -6.57 -5.63
CA SER A 97 7.83 -7.66 -6.54
C SER A 97 8.56 -7.10 -7.76
N LEU A 98 9.83 -7.51 -7.99
CA LEU A 98 10.51 -7.35 -9.29
C LEU A 98 9.99 -8.35 -10.35
N GLY A 99 9.10 -9.28 -9.96
CA GLY A 99 8.43 -10.22 -10.84
C GLY A 99 7.02 -9.76 -11.24
N PRO A 100 6.31 -10.53 -12.09
CA PRO A 100 4.98 -10.17 -12.55
C PRO A 100 4.06 -9.89 -11.36
N ASP A 101 3.25 -8.84 -11.48
CA ASP A 101 2.30 -8.40 -10.45
C ASP A 101 1.38 -9.57 -10.08
N SER A 102 1.72 -10.25 -8.98
CA SER A 102 0.98 -11.41 -8.49
C SER A 102 -0.12 -10.89 -7.57
N VAL A 103 -1.35 -10.92 -8.10
CA VAL A 103 -2.56 -10.61 -7.36
C VAL A 103 -3.14 -11.94 -6.85
N GLU A 104 -2.98 -12.22 -5.57
CA GLU A 104 -3.64 -13.37 -4.94
C GLU A 104 -5.04 -12.95 -4.49
N VAL A 105 -6.07 -13.63 -4.99
CA VAL A 105 -7.46 -13.39 -4.64
C VAL A 105 -8.00 -14.58 -3.87
N THR A 106 -8.53 -14.32 -2.67
CA THR A 106 -9.21 -15.31 -1.83
C THR A 106 -10.65 -14.87 -1.63
N TRP A 107 -11.61 -15.68 -2.06
CA TRP A 107 -13.03 -15.38 -1.91
C TRP A 107 -13.52 -15.73 -0.50
N ASP A 108 -14.42 -14.92 0.06
CA ASP A 108 -15.04 -15.20 1.37
C ASP A 108 -16.11 -16.32 1.26
N GLU A 109 -16.71 -16.52 0.09
CA GLU A 109 -17.72 -17.55 -0.15
C GLU A 109 -17.07 -18.91 -0.43
N ALA A 110 -17.55 -19.95 0.27
CA ALA A 110 -17.24 -21.33 -0.07
C ALA A 110 -17.70 -21.61 -1.51
N PRO A 111 -16.94 -22.41 -2.30
CA PRO A 111 -17.42 -22.82 -3.61
C PRO A 111 -18.79 -23.48 -3.41
N LEU A 112 -19.83 -22.93 -4.04
CA LEU A 112 -21.14 -23.58 -4.05
C LEU A 112 -20.94 -25.01 -4.60
N PRO A 113 -21.55 -26.03 -3.96
CA PRO A 113 -21.37 -27.44 -4.31
C PRO A 113 -21.85 -27.78 -5.73
#